data_AF-A0A0G1GZX0-F1
#
_entry.id   AF-A0A0G1GZX0-F1
#
_cell.length_a   1.000
_cell.length_b   1.000
_cell.length_c   1.000
_cell.angle_alpha   90.00
_cell.angle_beta   90.00
_cell.angle_gamma   90.00
#
_symmetry.space_group_name_H-M   'P 1'
#
loop_
_entity.id
_entity.type
_entity.pdbx_description
1 polymer ?
#
loop_
_entity_poly.entity_id
_entity_poly.type
_entity_poly.pdbx_seq_one_letter_code
_entity_poly.pdbx_strand_id
1 'polypeptide(L)'
;MIKIINSKRNAFKISNLKFGYYLGFRILILGFLLLPSAASAALIIQAPKYIGLNSGLVGYWSFDGKDMAGVTAYDRSGNANNGTL
;
A
#
# COMPACT_ATOMS: atom_id res chain seq x y z
N MET A 1 -41.55 11.04 38.58
CA MET A 1 -40.13 10.98 39.00
C MET A 1 -39.40 9.72 38.49
N ILE A 2 -39.90 8.51 38.71
CA ILE A 2 -39.24 7.23 38.32
C ILE A 2 -39.03 7.08 36.80
N LYS A 3 -40.00 7.47 35.96
CA LYS A 3 -39.84 7.43 34.48
C LYS A 3 -38.67 8.28 33.99
N ILE A 4 -38.42 9.44 34.60
CA ILE A 4 -37.33 10.36 34.24
C ILE A 4 -35.97 9.73 34.58
N ILE A 5 -35.86 9.09 35.75
CA ILE A 5 -34.64 8.40 36.17
C ILE A 5 -34.33 7.22 35.24
N ASN A 6 -35.35 6.44 34.86
CA ASN A 6 -35.18 5.33 33.91
C ASN A 6 -34.76 5.82 32.52
N SER A 7 -35.34 6.92 32.05
CA SER A 7 -34.97 7.55 30.78
C SER A 7 -33.51 8.01 30.77
N LYS A 8 -33.05 8.70 31.84
CA LYS A 8 -31.64 9.15 31.96
C LYS A 8 -30.67 7.98 32.03
N ARG A 9 -31.02 6.92 32.78
CA ARG A 9 -30.21 5.68 32.85
C ARG A 9 -30.09 4.99 31.49
N ASN A 10 -31.17 4.94 30.73
CA ASN A 10 -31.16 4.35 29.39
C ASN A 10 -30.35 5.20 28.40
N ALA A 11 -30.47 6.52 28.45
CA ALA A 11 -29.67 7.43 27.63
C ALA A 11 -28.16 7.27 27.89
N PHE A 12 -27.75 7.16 29.16
CA PHE A 12 -26.36 6.93 29.55
C PHE A 12 -25.81 5.57 29.07
N LYS A 13 -26.62 4.50 29.13
CA LYS A 13 -26.24 3.20 28.57
C LYS A 13 -26.07 3.26 27.06
N ILE A 14 -26.96 3.95 26.35
CA ILE A 14 -26.90 4.10 24.88
C ILE A 14 -25.67 4.92 24.46
N SER A 15 -25.34 5.99 25.19
CA SER A 15 -24.14 6.79 24.89
C SER A 15 -22.86 5.99 25.07
N ASN A 16 -22.73 5.21 26.15
CA ASN A 16 -21.56 4.37 26.40
C ASN A 16 -21.44 3.24 25.38
N LEU A 17 -22.57 2.63 24.98
CA LEU A 17 -22.60 1.59 23.96
C LEU A 17 -22.18 2.13 22.59
N LYS A 18 -22.69 3.30 22.18
CA LYS A 18 -22.29 3.96 20.94
C LYS A 18 -20.81 4.33 20.96
N PHE A 19 -20.30 4.85 22.06
CA PHE A 19 -18.88 5.18 22.21
C PHE A 19 -17.99 3.94 22.01
N GLY A 20 -18.33 2.82 22.66
CA GLY A 20 -17.59 1.57 22.49
C GLY A 20 -17.61 1.06 21.04
N TYR A 21 -18.77 1.09 20.39
CA TYR A 21 -18.89 0.71 18.98
C TYR A 21 -18.07 1.64 18.05
N TYR A 22 -18.18 2.96 18.22
CA TYR A 22 -17.43 3.93 17.43
C TYR A 22 -15.91 3.78 17.62
N LEU A 23 -15.46 3.58 18.86
CA LEU A 23 -14.05 3.41 19.16
C LEU A 23 -13.50 2.10 18.57
N GLY A 24 -14.23 0.99 18.75
CA GLY A 24 -13.85 -0.30 18.16
C GLY A 24 -13.79 -0.26 16.64
N PHE A 25 -14.77 0.35 15.99
CA PHE A 25 -14.81 0.49 14.53
C PHE A 25 -13.65 1.35 14.00
N ARG A 26 -13.30 2.44 14.68
CA ARG A 26 -12.14 3.29 14.34
C ARG A 26 -10.82 2.53 14.45
N ILE A 27 -10.64 1.72 15.50
CA ILE A 27 -9.44 0.90 15.69
C ILE A 27 -9.30 -0.16 14.58
N LEU A 28 -10.41 -0.80 14.19
CA LEU A 28 -10.40 -1.78 13.10
C LEU A 28 -10.02 -1.16 11.76
N ILE A 29 -10.57 0.01 11.41
CA ILE A 29 -10.21 0.73 10.18
C ILE A 29 -8.75 1.17 10.21
N LEU A 30 -8.30 1.75 11.32
CA LEU A 30 -6.92 2.22 11.44
C LEU A 30 -5.94 1.05 11.36
N GLY A 31 -6.26 -0.08 12.01
CA GLY A 31 -5.49 -1.31 11.91
C GLY A 31 -5.39 -1.80 10.46
N PHE A 32 -6.51 -1.84 9.72
CA PHE A 32 -6.53 -2.25 8.32
C PHE A 32 -5.69 -1.33 7.41
N LEU A 33 -5.75 -0.01 7.62
CA LEU A 33 -4.98 0.96 6.84
C LEU A 33 -3.47 0.92 7.10
N LEU A 34 -3.06 0.40 8.25
CA LEU A 34 -1.65 0.30 8.64
C LEU A 34 -1.03 -1.07 8.31
N LEU A 35 -1.81 -2.03 7.77
CA LEU A 35 -1.27 -3.31 7.33
C LEU A 35 -0.41 -3.11 6.06
N PRO A 36 0.86 -3.53 6.05
CA PRO A 36 1.67 -3.46 4.84
C PRO A 36 1.06 -4.35 3.76
N SER A 37 1.01 -3.86 2.52
CA SER A 37 0.58 -4.65 1.37
C SER A 37 1.56 -5.80 1.12
N ALA A 38 1.05 -7.01 0.88
CA ALA A 38 1.89 -8.12 0.48
C ALA A 38 2.60 -7.79 -0.84
N ALA A 39 3.93 -7.82 -0.84
CA ALA A 39 4.74 -7.68 -2.04
C ALA A 39 5.05 -9.07 -2.60
N SER A 40 4.73 -9.30 -3.87
CA SER A 40 5.14 -10.52 -4.58
C SER A 40 6.53 -10.30 -5.17
N ALA A 41 7.49 -11.14 -4.79
CA ALA A 41 8.82 -11.19 -5.39
C ALA A 41 9.05 -12.59 -5.98
N ALA A 42 9.62 -12.65 -7.20
CA ALA A 42 9.99 -13.90 -7.84
C ALA A 42 11.52 -14.10 -7.76
N LEU A 43 11.95 -15.35 -7.55
CA LEU A 43 13.37 -15.70 -7.60
C LEU A 43 13.79 -15.84 -9.07
N ILE A 44 14.73 -15.00 -9.52
CA ILE A 44 15.27 -15.06 -10.89
C ILE A 44 16.51 -15.96 -10.88
N ILE A 45 16.36 -17.21 -11.34
CA ILE A 45 17.47 -18.20 -11.48
C ILE A 45 18.37 -17.87 -12.68
N GLN A 46 17.84 -17.13 -13.66
CA GLN A 46 18.55 -16.61 -14.83
C GLN A 46 17.87 -15.32 -15.28
N ALA A 47 18.64 -14.28 -15.61
CA ALA A 47 18.09 -13.00 -16.07
C ALA A 47 17.06 -13.26 -17.19
N PRO A 48 15.79 -12.88 -16.99
CA PRO A 48 14.77 -13.17 -17.98
C PRO A 48 15.07 -12.34 -19.22
N LYS A 49 15.11 -12.98 -20.40
CA LYS A 49 15.29 -12.27 -21.68
C LYS A 49 14.22 -11.19 -21.90
N TYR A 50 13.09 -11.32 -21.22
CA TYR A 50 12.03 -10.33 -21.15
C TYR A 50 11.52 -10.25 -19.71
N ILE A 51 11.58 -9.06 -19.10
CA ILE A 51 10.93 -8.80 -17.81
C ILE A 51 9.42 -8.84 -18.07
N GLY A 52 8.77 -9.98 -17.78
CA GLY A 52 7.34 -10.22 -17.98
C GLY A 52 6.44 -9.46 -17.00
N LEU A 53 6.83 -8.25 -16.58
CA LEU A 53 5.99 -7.36 -15.80
C LEU A 53 5.10 -6.57 -16.74
N ASN A 54 3.81 -6.93 -16.78
CA ASN A 54 2.79 -6.20 -17.57
C ASN A 54 2.37 -4.86 -16.91
N SER A 55 2.77 -4.61 -15.65
CA SER A 55 2.49 -3.36 -14.93
C SER A 55 3.45 -3.18 -13.75
N GLY A 56 3.59 -1.95 -13.26
CA GLY A 56 4.33 -1.65 -12.02
C GLY A 56 5.85 -1.52 -12.15
N LEU A 57 6.38 -1.56 -13.38
CA LEU A 57 7.81 -1.34 -13.61
C LEU A 57 8.13 0.17 -13.50
N VAL A 58 8.99 0.53 -12.54
CA VAL A 58 9.39 1.93 -12.30
C VAL A 58 10.63 2.33 -13.12
N GLY A 59 11.49 1.37 -13.46
CA GLY A 59 12.64 1.56 -14.35
C GLY A 59 13.28 0.23 -14.73
N TYR A 60 13.97 0.18 -15.87
CA TYR A 60 14.73 -0.98 -16.33
C TYR A 60 15.99 -0.54 -17.10
N TRP A 61 17.15 -0.78 -16.51
CA TRP A 61 18.46 -0.55 -17.13
C TRP A 61 19.14 -1.89 -17.39
N SER A 62 19.24 -2.29 -18.67
CA SER A 62 19.81 -3.58 -19.07
C SER A 62 21.34 -3.63 -18.99
N PHE A 63 22.00 -2.47 -19.10
CA PHE A 63 23.45 -2.33 -19.31
C PHE A 63 23.98 -3.06 -20.55
N ASP A 64 23.10 -3.47 -21.46
CA ASP A 64 23.50 -3.98 -22.77
C ASP A 64 24.10 -2.84 -23.61
N GLY A 65 25.14 -3.11 -24.40
CA GLY A 65 25.83 -2.07 -25.17
C GLY A 65 24.92 -1.24 -26.10
N LYS A 66 23.82 -1.82 -26.60
CA LYS A 66 22.82 -1.11 -27.42
C LYS A 66 21.94 -0.13 -26.61
N ASP A 67 21.84 -0.34 -25.30
CA ASP A 67 21.04 0.46 -24.37
C ASP A 67 21.92 1.37 -23.50
N MET A 68 23.16 1.59 -23.94
CA MET A 68 24.16 2.44 -23.29
C MET A 68 24.67 3.51 -24.27
N ALA A 69 24.93 4.72 -23.79
CA ALA A 69 25.66 5.75 -24.51
C ALA A 69 26.58 6.54 -23.58
N GLY A 70 27.90 6.36 -23.73
CA GLY A 70 28.87 6.95 -22.82
C GLY A 70 28.64 6.47 -21.38
N VAL A 71 28.36 7.41 -20.47
CA VAL A 71 28.02 7.14 -19.07
C VAL A 71 26.51 6.98 -18.82
N THR A 72 25.69 7.08 -19.85
CA THR A 72 24.22 7.00 -19.73
C THR A 72 23.73 5.58 -19.97
N ALA A 73 22.93 5.08 -19.03
CA ALA A 73 22.14 3.86 -19.18
C ALA A 73 20.69 4.22 -19.53
N TYR A 74 20.21 3.78 -20.69
CA TYR A 74 18.85 4.09 -21.12
C TYR A 74 17.82 3.24 -20.39
N ASP A 75 16.77 3.89 -19.89
CA ASP A 75 15.63 3.22 -19.29
C ASP A 75 14.75 2.59 -20.37
N ARG A 76 14.69 1.27 -20.37
CA ARG A 76 13.90 0.45 -21.28
C ARG A 76 12.51 0.13 -20.75
N SER A 77 12.13 0.64 -19.57
CA SER A 77 10.76 0.51 -19.06
C SER A 77 9.77 1.45 -19.75
N GLY A 78 10.25 2.49 -20.43
CA GLY A 78 9.41 3.53 -21.03
C GLY A 78 9.08 4.68 -20.08
N ASN A 79 9.65 4.72 -18.88
CA ASN A 79 9.40 5.78 -17.90
C ASN A 79 10.40 6.95 -18.01
N ALA A 80 11.32 6.89 -18.98
CA ALA A 80 12.36 7.89 -19.24
C ALA A 80 13.29 8.17 -18.04
N ASN A 81 13.43 7.20 -17.14
CA ASN A 81 14.30 7.30 -15.97
C ASN A 81 15.75 6.95 -16.34
N ASN A 82 16.39 7.65 -17.27
CA ASN A 82 17.76 7.29 -17.69
C ASN A 82 18.75 7.41 -16.52
N GLY A 83 19.63 6.42 -16.37
CA GLY A 83 20.69 6.39 -15.35
C GLY A 83 21.97 7.04 -15.86
N THR A 84 22.79 7.57 -14.94
CA THR A 84 24.15 8.06 -15.23
C THR A 84 25.13 7.37 -14.28
N LEU A 85 26.23 6.87 -14.83
CA LEU A 85 27.34 6.21 -14.14
C LEU A 85 28.32 7.23 -13.54
#